data_AF-A0A971QHB0-F1
#
_entry.id   AF-A0A971QHB0-F1
#
_cell.length_a   1.000
_cell.length_b   1.000
_cell.length_c   1.000
_cell.angle_alpha   90.00
_cell.angle_beta   90.00
_cell.angle_gamma   90.00
#
_symmetry.space_group_name_H-M   'P 1'
#
loop_
_entity.id
_entity.type
_entity.pdbx_description
1 polymer ?
#
loop_
_entity_poly.entity_id
_entity_poly.type
_entity_poly.pdbx_seq_one_letter_code
_entity_poly.pdbx_strand_id
1 'polypeptide(L)'
;MRCRVCNYRLWQLTTPRCPECGTPFRPSEFEFAPGSVQFCCPDCKQAYYGTGPKGHLEPPSFTCVSCGRALDMDEMVLLPTEGIEEDETRPETVPWLDTKLGRFRAWWNTVGMALVRPADLMRLLPLDSSVGQAIWFGTLTHSLAIIGSFAVFMIFPLIVAMTLAGGGGPGGIEGVMLCTPLMALILVPILVLVWSCLVHGVLCITGKDVKPFSRTIQAVFYSAGANIITAIPCLGMYVGWIWNLISQIIMLKEGHGISARRAIAAVVLPLLLAIGVPVAILVPAVRGVQTMASGARALMQRQMSTSSVTAALTGYCQTRQSAWPSHAIELVTADLLRVSDLVDASTATMLEQVPIGDTTLAQLEYLSAAEQDAIAKDVVDAMPPNVIAHRLGDFVFTYHGIDLANADPNLWLAILAPDPERQKPASDPGSLDDSFPIFAGQIRLPVASAPANPPPVTKPIPLSNRTAALESQNALRAQHGLPPLPDIWALKHGEPAVAPPGFIMPTPAARPAEAPSAESQQP
;
A
#
# COMPACT_ATOMS: atom_id res chain seq x y z
N MET A 1 25.35 26.32 -46.17
CA MET A 1 26.78 25.95 -46.26
C MET A 1 27.65 27.03 -45.62
N ARG A 2 28.54 26.71 -44.68
CA ARG A 2 29.44 27.69 -44.01
C ARG A 2 30.87 27.16 -43.91
N CYS A 3 31.86 28.04 -43.99
CA CYS A 3 33.27 27.68 -43.88
C CYS A 3 33.57 27.06 -42.51
N ARG A 4 34.27 25.92 -42.49
CA ARG A 4 34.63 25.21 -41.25
C ARG A 4 35.68 25.94 -40.41
N VAL A 5 36.41 26.90 -41.00
CA VAL A 5 37.48 27.66 -40.33
C VAL A 5 36.96 29.00 -39.80
N CYS A 6 36.36 29.85 -40.66
CA CYS A 6 35.94 31.20 -40.28
C CYS A 6 34.42 31.38 -40.18
N ASN A 7 33.62 30.34 -40.42
CA ASN A 7 32.16 30.37 -40.38
C ASN A 7 31.46 31.32 -41.39
N TYR A 8 32.20 31.82 -42.40
CA TYR A 8 31.66 32.61 -43.51
C TYR A 8 30.66 31.79 -44.35
N ARG A 9 29.63 32.45 -44.91
CA ARG A 9 28.61 31.80 -45.75
C ARG A 9 29.19 31.45 -47.11
N LEU A 10 29.02 30.21 -47.56
CA LEU A 10 29.63 29.71 -48.80
C LEU A 10 28.61 29.55 -49.94
N TRP A 11 27.57 30.38 -50.01
CA TRP A 11 26.55 30.31 -51.05
C TRP A 11 26.90 31.20 -52.24
N GLN A 12 26.43 30.82 -53.43
CA GLN A 12 26.61 31.63 -54.65
C GLN A 12 28.06 31.89 -55.07
N LEU A 13 28.99 31.05 -54.62
CA LEU A 13 30.41 31.18 -54.95
C LEU A 13 30.74 30.40 -56.21
N THR A 14 31.40 31.05 -57.18
CA THR A 14 31.91 30.41 -58.40
C THR A 14 33.30 29.81 -58.22
N THR A 15 33.96 30.10 -57.10
CA THR A 15 35.28 29.57 -56.77
C THR A 15 35.19 28.71 -55.51
N PRO A 16 35.81 27.50 -55.48
CA PRO A 16 35.75 26.58 -54.34
C PRO A 16 36.72 26.99 -53.21
N ARG A 17 36.78 28.28 -52.89
CA ARG A 17 37.60 28.85 -51.82
C ARG A 17 36.80 29.87 -51.03
N CYS A 18 36.92 29.83 -49.71
CA CYS A 18 36.28 30.80 -48.85
C CYS A 18 36.84 32.22 -49.12
N PRO A 19 36.01 33.23 -49.41
CA PRO A 19 36.47 34.59 -49.65
C PRO A 19 37.17 35.25 -48.46
N GLU A 20 36.79 34.88 -47.23
CA GLU A 20 37.35 35.48 -46.01
C GLU A 20 38.71 34.88 -45.61
N CYS A 21 38.84 33.55 -45.61
CA CYS A 21 40.02 32.87 -45.05
C CYS A 21 40.81 32.07 -46.09
N GLY A 22 40.38 32.03 -47.36
CA GLY A 22 41.06 31.33 -48.45
C GLY A 22 41.03 29.80 -48.38
N THR A 23 40.46 29.22 -47.32
CA THR A 23 40.35 27.77 -47.14
C THR A 23 39.54 27.15 -48.28
N PRO A 24 40.07 26.14 -48.98
CA PRO A 24 39.31 25.42 -50.00
C PRO A 24 38.14 24.68 -49.35
N PHE A 25 37.06 24.52 -50.09
CA PHE A 25 35.90 23.73 -49.65
C PHE A 25 35.31 22.98 -50.84
N ARG A 26 34.60 21.89 -50.56
CA ARG A 26 33.88 21.12 -51.59
C ARG A 26 32.42 20.94 -51.20
N PRO A 27 31.45 21.17 -52.11
CA PRO A 27 30.05 20.86 -51.89
C PRO A 27 29.79 19.46 -51.29
N SER A 28 30.52 18.43 -51.73
CA SER A 28 30.44 17.06 -51.21
C SER A 28 30.81 16.91 -49.73
N GLU A 29 31.55 17.87 -49.14
CA GLU A 29 31.90 17.89 -47.73
C GLU A 29 30.75 18.36 -46.83
N PHE A 30 29.66 18.88 -47.38
CA PHE A 30 28.52 19.37 -46.62
C PHE A 30 27.31 18.48 -46.85
N GLU A 31 26.57 18.19 -45.80
CA GLU A 31 25.28 17.49 -45.91
C GLU A 31 24.15 18.51 -45.92
N PHE A 32 23.09 18.19 -46.66
CA PHE A 32 21.93 19.05 -46.84
C PHE A 32 20.63 18.26 -46.63
N ALA A 33 19.54 18.96 -46.34
CA ALA A 33 18.22 18.37 -46.42
C ALA A 33 17.92 17.98 -47.89
N PRO A 34 17.39 16.77 -48.16
CA PRO A 34 17.07 16.36 -49.53
C PRO A 34 16.13 17.36 -50.23
N GLY A 35 16.49 17.78 -51.43
CA GLY A 35 15.73 18.75 -52.23
C GLY A 35 15.85 20.22 -51.80
N SER A 36 16.56 20.52 -50.71
CA SER A 36 16.66 21.90 -50.20
C SER A 36 17.69 22.76 -50.93
N VAL A 37 18.57 22.15 -51.73
CA VAL A 37 19.69 22.82 -52.42
C VAL A 37 19.63 22.59 -53.92
N GLN A 38 19.79 23.69 -54.65
CA GLN A 38 20.06 23.73 -56.08
C GLN A 38 21.56 23.72 -56.33
N PHE A 39 22.00 22.74 -57.12
CA PHE A 39 23.32 22.68 -57.72
C PHE A 39 23.21 23.27 -59.12
N CYS A 40 23.80 24.45 -59.34
CA CYS A 40 23.69 25.16 -60.60
C CYS A 40 24.94 24.97 -61.46
N CYS A 41 24.72 24.71 -62.75
CA CYS A 41 25.79 24.69 -63.74
C CYS A 41 26.53 26.04 -63.73
N PRO A 42 27.88 26.06 -63.63
CA PRO A 42 28.64 27.31 -63.56
C PRO A 42 28.47 28.19 -64.80
N ASP A 43 28.28 27.58 -65.98
CA ASP A 43 28.21 28.27 -67.28
C ASP A 43 26.81 28.76 -67.63
N CYS A 44 25.82 27.87 -67.64
CA CYS A 44 24.45 28.18 -68.10
C CYS A 44 23.43 28.40 -66.98
N LYS A 45 23.84 28.23 -65.71
CA LYS A 45 22.97 28.36 -64.51
C LYS A 45 21.80 27.38 -64.43
N GLN A 46 21.75 26.35 -65.28
CA GLN A 46 20.77 25.26 -65.15
C GLN A 46 20.87 24.64 -63.76
N ALA A 47 19.74 24.61 -63.05
CA ALA A 47 19.64 24.06 -61.70
C ALA A 47 19.33 22.56 -61.71
N TYR A 48 19.95 21.85 -60.76
CA TYR A 48 19.72 20.44 -60.44
C TYR A 48 19.52 20.32 -58.94
N TYR A 49 18.72 19.36 -58.49
CA TYR A 49 18.34 19.25 -57.09
C TYR A 49 19.00 18.05 -56.43
N GLY A 50 19.60 18.26 -55.26
CA GLY A 50 20.21 17.17 -54.49
C GLY A 50 19.16 16.31 -53.81
N THR A 51 18.68 15.27 -54.48
CA THR A 51 17.66 14.35 -53.96
C THR A 51 18.24 13.12 -53.26
N GLY A 52 19.57 12.96 -53.25
CA GLY A 52 20.23 11.85 -52.58
C GLY A 52 20.07 11.89 -51.05
N PRO A 53 20.43 10.81 -50.32
CA PRO A 53 20.23 10.70 -48.87
C PRO A 53 20.91 11.80 -48.04
N LYS A 54 21.98 12.41 -48.57
CA LYS A 54 22.72 13.53 -47.95
C LYS A 54 22.35 14.91 -48.53
N GLY A 55 21.27 14.98 -49.32
CA GLY A 55 20.93 16.15 -50.12
C GLY A 55 21.94 16.42 -51.24
N HIS A 56 22.60 15.37 -51.74
CA HIS A 56 23.58 15.41 -52.84
C HIS A 56 22.94 15.03 -54.18
N LEU A 57 23.64 15.33 -55.27
CA LEU A 57 23.25 14.88 -56.62
C LEU A 57 23.50 13.37 -56.77
N GLU A 58 22.57 12.69 -57.44
CA GLU A 58 22.68 11.27 -57.76
C GLU A 58 22.32 11.09 -59.26
N PRO A 59 23.29 10.87 -60.16
CA PRO A 59 24.74 10.69 -59.92
C PRO A 59 25.48 12.00 -59.58
N PRO A 60 26.67 11.93 -58.93
CA PRO A 60 27.46 13.10 -58.54
C PRO A 60 28.16 13.80 -59.72
N SER A 61 28.33 13.12 -60.86
CA SER A 61 28.93 13.69 -62.07
C SER A 61 28.07 13.31 -63.29
N PHE A 62 27.78 14.26 -64.17
CA PHE A 62 26.88 14.09 -65.32
C PHE A 62 27.07 15.19 -66.36
N THR A 63 26.45 15.07 -67.53
CA THR A 63 26.48 16.09 -68.58
C THR A 63 25.29 17.05 -68.44
N CYS A 64 25.56 18.35 -68.44
CA CYS A 64 24.53 19.38 -68.34
C CYS A 64 23.52 19.28 -69.49
N VAL A 65 22.23 19.19 -69.17
CA VAL A 65 21.16 19.04 -70.17
C VAL A 65 20.94 20.29 -71.03
N SER A 66 21.37 21.46 -70.55
CA SER A 66 21.17 22.74 -71.27
C SER A 66 22.37 23.12 -72.16
N CYS A 67 23.61 23.00 -71.66
CA CYS A 67 24.81 23.45 -72.38
C CYS A 67 25.77 22.33 -72.81
N GLY A 68 25.52 21.08 -72.43
CA GLY A 68 26.35 19.93 -72.82
C GLY A 68 27.71 19.82 -72.10
N ARG A 69 28.04 20.72 -71.15
CA ARG A 69 29.26 20.62 -70.35
C ARG A 69 29.23 19.41 -69.41
N ALA A 70 30.35 18.69 -69.29
CA ALA A 70 30.55 17.70 -68.23
C ALA A 70 30.68 18.41 -66.87
N LEU A 71 29.85 18.02 -65.91
CA LEU A 71 29.77 18.59 -64.57
C LEU A 71 30.12 17.56 -63.51
N ASP A 72 30.83 18.02 -62.50
CA ASP A 72 30.99 17.34 -61.21
C ASP A 72 30.35 18.20 -60.11
N MET A 73 29.67 17.56 -59.16
CA MET A 73 28.98 18.23 -58.06
C MET A 73 29.88 19.23 -57.31
N ASP A 74 31.18 18.95 -57.17
CA ASP A 74 32.09 19.81 -56.43
C ASP A 74 32.47 21.11 -57.15
N GLU A 75 32.18 21.21 -58.45
CA GLU A 75 32.43 22.41 -59.27
C GLU A 75 31.18 23.29 -59.45
N MET A 76 30.04 22.87 -58.92
CA MET A 76 28.76 23.53 -59.12
C MET A 76 28.52 24.66 -58.10
N VAL A 77 27.73 25.66 -58.53
CA VAL A 77 27.36 26.79 -57.67
C VAL A 77 26.12 26.41 -56.87
N LEU A 78 26.20 26.45 -55.55
CA LEU A 78 25.09 26.07 -54.68
C LEU A 78 24.21 27.29 -54.33
N LEU A 79 22.91 27.06 -54.42
CA LEU A 79 21.84 27.99 -54.04
C LEU A 79 20.81 27.24 -53.18
N PRO A 80 20.18 27.88 -52.18
CA PRO A 80 18.94 27.36 -51.62
C PRO A 80 17.87 27.25 -52.71
N THR A 81 17.02 26.23 -52.62
CA THR A 81 15.85 26.11 -53.49
C THR A 81 14.92 27.31 -53.31
N GLU A 82 14.22 27.74 -54.37
CA GLU A 82 13.27 28.86 -54.30
C GLU A 82 12.27 28.71 -53.15
N GLY A 83 12.17 29.74 -52.30
CA GLY A 83 11.31 29.75 -51.12
C GLY A 83 11.89 29.05 -49.88
N ILE A 84 13.10 28.49 -49.95
CA ILE A 84 13.80 27.86 -48.82
C ILE A 84 14.93 28.79 -48.34
N GLU A 85 14.95 29.11 -47.06
CA GLU A 85 16.02 29.90 -46.45
C GLU A 85 17.31 29.08 -46.29
N GLU A 86 18.47 29.74 -46.32
CA GLU A 86 19.78 29.06 -46.23
C GLU A 86 19.91 28.14 -45.00
N ASP A 87 19.28 28.48 -43.88
CA ASP A 87 19.36 27.70 -42.64
C ASP A 87 18.47 26.45 -42.68
N GLU A 88 17.43 26.44 -43.50
CA GLU A 88 16.53 25.28 -43.72
C GLU A 88 17.18 24.21 -44.60
N THR A 89 18.30 24.54 -45.26
CA THR A 89 19.06 23.57 -46.05
C THR A 89 19.88 22.59 -45.23
N ARG A 90 19.93 22.76 -43.91
CA ARG A 90 20.71 21.90 -43.01
C ARG A 90 20.00 20.55 -42.80
N PRO A 91 20.75 19.44 -42.67
CA PRO A 91 20.15 18.17 -42.32
C PRO A 91 19.49 18.29 -40.95
N GLU A 92 18.24 17.82 -40.83
CA GLU A 92 17.57 17.71 -39.54
C GLU A 92 18.44 16.83 -38.63
N THR A 93 18.71 17.32 -37.41
CA THR A 93 19.43 16.58 -36.38
C THR A 93 18.57 16.54 -35.12
N VAL A 94 18.84 15.57 -34.25
CA VAL A 94 18.17 15.52 -32.94
C VAL A 94 18.53 16.78 -32.15
N PRO A 95 17.57 17.61 -31.73
CA PRO A 95 17.85 18.91 -31.12
C PRO A 95 18.76 18.84 -29.89
N TRP A 96 18.67 17.75 -29.10
CA TRP A 96 19.53 17.51 -27.94
C TRP A 96 21.02 17.36 -28.27
N LEU A 97 21.34 16.87 -29.46
CA LEU A 97 22.71 16.67 -29.93
C LEU A 97 23.27 17.91 -30.64
N ASP A 98 22.41 18.87 -31.02
CA ASP A 98 22.84 20.12 -31.64
C ASP A 98 23.37 21.10 -30.58
N THR A 99 24.69 21.29 -30.58
CA THR A 99 25.38 22.19 -29.65
C THR A 99 25.03 23.67 -29.86
N LYS A 100 24.41 24.04 -31.00
CA LYS A 100 24.08 25.42 -31.35
C LYS A 100 22.75 25.91 -30.78
N LEU A 101 21.80 25.00 -30.47
CA LEU A 101 20.46 25.37 -30.03
C LEU A 101 20.39 25.88 -28.58
N GLY A 102 21.46 25.73 -27.80
CA GLY A 102 21.46 26.02 -26.37
C GLY A 102 20.66 24.96 -25.58
N ARG A 103 21.10 24.64 -24.36
CA ARG A 103 20.62 23.46 -23.63
C ARG A 103 19.12 23.45 -23.35
N PHE A 104 18.52 24.60 -23.04
CA PHE A 104 17.10 24.70 -22.73
C PHE A 104 16.21 24.47 -23.96
N ARG A 105 16.50 25.13 -25.08
CA ARG A 105 15.73 24.95 -26.33
C ARG A 105 15.93 23.56 -26.91
N ALA A 106 17.17 23.05 -26.87
CA ALA A 106 17.49 21.68 -27.26
C ALA A 106 16.66 20.64 -26.49
N TRP A 107 16.52 20.83 -25.16
CA TRP A 107 15.69 19.98 -24.31
C TRP A 107 14.21 20.05 -24.72
N TRP A 108 13.61 21.25 -24.77
CA TRP A 108 12.19 21.40 -25.07
C TRP A 108 11.82 20.91 -26.47
N ASN A 109 12.68 21.15 -27.47
CA ASN A 109 12.46 20.65 -28.83
C ASN A 109 12.54 19.13 -28.88
N THR A 110 13.45 18.51 -28.14
CA THR A 110 13.55 17.04 -28.07
C THR A 110 12.36 16.43 -27.32
N VAL A 111 11.89 17.08 -26.25
CA VAL A 111 10.64 16.72 -25.55
C VAL A 111 9.44 16.78 -26.51
N GLY A 112 9.30 17.87 -27.27
CA GLY A 112 8.24 18.02 -28.27
C GLY A 112 8.29 16.94 -29.36
N MET A 113 9.49 16.58 -29.84
CA MET A 113 9.65 15.49 -30.79
C MET A 113 9.31 14.13 -30.18
N ALA A 114 9.73 13.83 -28.96
CA ALA A 114 9.40 12.58 -28.28
C ALA A 114 7.88 12.45 -27.99
N LEU A 115 7.21 13.59 -27.78
CA LEU A 115 5.77 13.68 -27.57
C LEU A 115 4.98 13.48 -28.86
N VAL A 116 5.34 14.17 -29.94
CA VAL A 116 4.49 14.28 -31.15
C VAL A 116 5.00 13.42 -32.31
N ARG A 117 6.32 13.29 -32.45
CA ARG A 117 6.98 12.62 -33.59
C ARG A 117 8.08 11.64 -33.12
N PRO A 118 7.78 10.67 -32.22
CA PRO A 118 8.80 9.77 -31.66
C PRO A 118 9.48 8.90 -32.72
N ALA A 119 8.78 8.55 -33.81
CA ALA A 119 9.36 7.83 -34.94
C ALA A 119 10.48 8.62 -35.61
N ASP A 120 10.23 9.91 -35.90
CA ASP A 120 11.21 10.78 -36.57
C ASP A 120 12.40 11.07 -35.65
N LEU A 121 12.15 11.28 -34.35
CA LEU A 121 13.21 11.40 -33.36
C LEU A 121 14.18 10.20 -33.39
N MET A 122 13.64 8.98 -33.50
CA MET A 122 14.47 7.79 -33.57
C MET A 122 15.20 7.65 -34.91
N ARG A 123 14.56 8.03 -36.03
CA ARG A 123 15.17 7.98 -37.38
C ARG A 123 16.33 8.96 -37.52
N LEU A 124 16.19 10.15 -36.96
CA LEU A 124 17.23 11.19 -36.98
C LEU A 124 18.41 10.89 -36.06
N LEU A 125 18.27 9.92 -35.15
CA LEU A 125 19.32 9.58 -34.18
C LEU A 125 20.40 8.67 -34.83
N PRO A 126 21.66 9.13 -34.95
CA PRO A 126 22.74 8.33 -35.52
C PRO A 126 22.96 7.03 -34.75
N LEU A 127 23.32 5.95 -35.47
CA LEU A 127 23.55 4.63 -34.86
C LEU A 127 24.75 4.62 -33.88
N ASP A 128 25.74 5.48 -34.13
CA ASP A 128 26.95 5.70 -33.35
C ASP A 128 26.80 6.82 -32.30
N SER A 129 25.59 7.36 -32.13
CA SER A 129 25.34 8.41 -31.15
C SER A 129 25.62 7.93 -29.71
N SER A 130 26.13 8.83 -28.89
CA SER A 130 26.57 8.48 -27.54
C SER A 130 25.41 8.10 -26.62
N VAL A 131 25.54 6.94 -25.97
CA VAL A 131 24.58 6.45 -24.96
C VAL A 131 24.49 7.42 -23.77
N GLY A 132 25.61 8.04 -23.40
CA GLY A 132 25.66 9.02 -22.31
C GLY A 132 24.75 10.24 -22.53
N GLN A 133 24.61 10.72 -23.78
CA GLN A 133 23.70 11.83 -24.08
C GLN A 133 22.23 11.41 -23.94
N ALA A 134 21.89 10.17 -24.30
CA ALA A 134 20.56 9.62 -24.08
C ALA A 134 20.25 9.51 -22.58
N ILE A 135 21.16 8.89 -21.81
CA ILE A 135 21.01 8.75 -20.35
C ILE A 135 20.84 10.12 -19.70
N TRP A 136 21.66 11.11 -20.07
CA TRP A 136 21.56 12.46 -19.54
C TRP A 136 20.20 13.11 -19.86
N PHE A 137 19.76 13.07 -21.11
CA PHE A 137 18.45 13.60 -21.52
C PHE A 137 17.30 12.96 -20.74
N GLY A 138 17.25 11.63 -20.72
CA GLY A 138 16.13 10.92 -20.11
C GLY A 138 16.14 11.05 -18.59
N THR A 139 17.31 11.07 -17.94
CA THR A 139 17.43 11.28 -16.48
C THR A 139 16.96 12.68 -16.09
N LEU A 140 17.42 13.71 -16.79
CA LEU A 140 16.96 15.08 -16.57
C LEU A 140 15.43 15.17 -16.75
N THR A 141 14.92 14.63 -17.84
CA THR A 141 13.49 14.71 -18.16
C THR A 141 12.61 13.95 -17.17
N HIS A 142 12.98 12.72 -16.80
CA HIS A 142 12.26 11.97 -15.78
C HIS A 142 12.34 12.63 -14.41
N SER A 143 13.48 13.20 -14.04
CA SER A 143 13.63 13.91 -12.76
C SER A 143 12.72 15.12 -12.70
N LEU A 144 12.67 15.92 -13.77
CA LEU A 144 11.76 17.07 -13.88
C LEU A 144 10.28 16.63 -13.86
N ALA A 145 9.94 15.53 -14.54
CA ALA A 145 8.58 14.99 -14.51
C ALA A 145 8.18 14.52 -13.10
N ILE A 146 9.07 13.82 -12.39
CA ILE A 146 8.84 13.37 -11.01
C ILE A 146 8.69 14.56 -10.07
N ILE A 147 9.61 15.52 -10.12
CA ILE A 147 9.55 16.73 -9.28
C ILE A 147 8.25 17.49 -9.55
N GLY A 148 7.88 17.69 -10.83
CA GLY A 148 6.63 18.34 -11.20
C GLY A 148 5.40 17.61 -10.66
N SER A 149 5.35 16.29 -10.82
CA SER A 149 4.24 15.48 -10.30
C SER A 149 4.16 15.51 -8.76
N PHE A 150 5.31 15.40 -8.09
CA PHE A 150 5.39 15.40 -6.63
C PHE A 150 4.95 16.75 -6.05
N ALA A 151 5.38 17.86 -6.68
CA ALA A 151 4.94 19.19 -6.31
C ALA A 151 3.41 19.30 -6.35
N VAL A 152 2.77 18.81 -7.39
CA VAL A 152 1.31 18.88 -7.51
C VAL A 152 0.59 18.00 -6.48
N PHE A 153 1.03 16.75 -6.30
CA PHE A 153 0.32 15.78 -5.45
C PHE A 153 0.59 15.96 -3.96
N MET A 154 1.73 16.52 -3.55
CA MET A 154 2.06 16.69 -2.13
C MET A 154 1.90 18.13 -1.66
N ILE A 155 2.27 19.14 -2.46
CA ILE A 155 2.17 20.54 -2.00
C ILE A 155 0.70 20.98 -1.89
N PHE A 156 -0.18 20.52 -2.78
CA PHE A 156 -1.60 20.91 -2.72
C PHE A 156 -2.32 20.38 -1.47
N PRO A 157 -2.29 19.07 -1.13
CA PRO A 157 -2.85 18.57 0.14
C PRO A 157 -2.11 19.10 1.36
N LEU A 158 -0.80 19.39 1.26
CA LEU A 158 -0.04 19.98 2.35
C LEU A 158 -0.46 21.42 2.64
N ILE A 159 -0.65 22.26 1.62
CA ILE A 159 -1.19 23.62 1.80
C ILE A 159 -2.59 23.52 2.41
N VAL A 160 -3.44 22.61 1.93
CA VAL A 160 -4.78 22.37 2.49
C VAL A 160 -4.70 21.90 3.95
N ALA A 161 -3.81 20.97 4.29
CA ALA A 161 -3.63 20.46 5.64
C ALA A 161 -3.03 21.51 6.59
N MET A 162 -2.08 22.33 6.12
CA MET A 162 -1.48 23.39 6.94
C MET A 162 -2.42 24.60 7.12
N THR A 163 -3.31 24.87 6.16
CA THR A 163 -4.28 25.98 6.25
C THR A 163 -5.58 25.60 6.95
N LEU A 164 -6.01 24.32 6.91
CA LEU A 164 -7.28 23.86 7.49
C LEU A 164 -7.15 22.96 8.72
N ALA A 165 -6.07 22.19 8.87
CA ALA A 165 -5.99 21.11 9.87
C ALA A 165 -4.98 21.34 11.00
N GLY A 166 -4.33 22.51 11.08
CA GLY A 166 -3.61 22.94 12.28
C GLY A 166 -2.57 21.93 12.82
N GLY A 167 -1.51 21.65 12.05
CA GLY A 167 -0.27 21.11 12.61
C GLY A 167 0.11 19.69 12.17
N GLY A 168 1.00 19.59 11.18
CA GLY A 168 1.91 18.45 11.01
C GLY A 168 3.32 18.90 11.39
N GLY A 169 3.98 18.18 12.32
CA GLY A 169 5.29 18.55 12.85
C GLY A 169 6.40 18.61 11.77
N PRO A 170 7.39 19.50 11.91
CA PRO A 170 8.35 19.86 10.85
C PRO A 170 9.31 18.72 10.41
N GLY A 171 9.57 17.72 11.25
CA GLY A 171 10.65 16.74 11.01
C GLY A 171 10.38 15.69 9.92
N GLY A 172 9.12 15.31 9.65
CA GLY A 172 8.80 14.27 8.66
C GLY A 172 8.69 14.80 7.22
N ILE A 173 8.31 16.06 7.07
CA ILE A 173 7.94 16.66 5.77
C ILE A 173 9.18 17.24 5.08
N GLU A 174 10.09 17.85 5.83
CA GLU A 174 11.34 18.42 5.30
C GLU A 174 12.27 17.33 4.74
N GLY A 175 12.37 16.19 5.42
CA GLY A 175 13.17 15.04 4.97
C GLY A 175 12.66 14.45 3.66
N VAL A 176 11.33 14.31 3.51
CA VAL A 176 10.73 13.77 2.28
C VAL A 176 10.90 14.75 1.11
N MET A 177 10.76 16.06 1.32
CA MET A 177 10.93 17.08 0.27
C MET A 177 12.37 17.14 -0.27
N LEU A 178 13.38 16.99 0.60
CA LEU A 178 14.80 17.05 0.20
C LEU A 178 15.31 15.73 -0.37
N CYS A 179 14.90 14.59 0.18
CA CYS A 179 15.37 13.28 -0.27
C CYS A 179 14.79 12.88 -1.63
N THR A 180 13.56 13.28 -1.95
CA THR A 180 12.87 12.90 -3.20
C THR A 180 13.61 13.29 -4.49
N PRO A 181 14.02 14.54 -4.72
CA PRO A 181 14.73 14.92 -5.95
C PRO A 181 16.12 14.29 -6.04
N LEU A 182 16.83 14.13 -4.92
CA LEU A 182 18.14 13.50 -4.88
C LEU A 182 18.04 12.00 -5.20
N MET A 183 17.05 11.32 -4.61
CA MET A 183 16.75 9.92 -4.95
C MET A 183 16.32 9.80 -6.41
N ALA A 184 15.53 10.71 -6.95
CA ALA A 184 15.14 10.69 -8.36
C ALA A 184 16.37 10.76 -9.28
N LEU A 185 17.33 11.65 -9.01
CA LEU A 185 18.52 11.80 -9.85
C LEU A 185 19.40 10.54 -9.91
N ILE A 186 19.46 9.76 -8.82
CA ILE A 186 20.30 8.57 -8.71
C ILE A 186 19.53 7.31 -9.10
N LEU A 187 18.33 7.12 -8.57
CA LEU A 187 17.57 5.88 -8.69
C LEU A 187 16.88 5.75 -10.06
N VAL A 188 16.39 6.84 -10.63
CA VAL A 188 15.72 6.82 -11.94
C VAL A 188 16.59 6.25 -13.04
N PRO A 189 17.84 6.73 -13.29
CA PRO A 189 18.66 6.15 -14.35
C PRO A 189 18.92 4.67 -14.12
N ILE A 190 19.09 4.22 -12.88
CA ILE A 190 19.27 2.80 -12.54
C ILE A 190 18.02 2.00 -12.93
N LEU A 191 16.83 2.46 -12.51
CA LEU A 191 15.57 1.78 -12.83
C LEU A 191 15.28 1.77 -14.34
N VAL A 192 15.55 2.86 -15.05
CA VAL A 192 15.37 2.94 -16.50
C VAL A 192 16.40 2.08 -17.25
N LEU A 193 17.61 1.90 -16.72
CA LEU A 193 18.58 0.95 -17.24
C LEU A 193 18.14 -0.50 -17.01
N VAL A 194 17.64 -0.84 -15.82
CA VAL A 194 17.06 -2.16 -15.54
C VAL A 194 15.89 -2.44 -16.48
N TRP A 195 15.01 -1.45 -16.66
CA TRP A 195 13.92 -1.52 -17.63
C TRP A 195 14.43 -1.75 -19.06
N SER A 196 15.47 -1.01 -19.47
CA SER A 196 16.12 -1.18 -20.78
C SER A 196 16.67 -2.60 -20.95
N CYS A 197 17.29 -3.17 -19.92
CA CYS A 197 17.78 -4.56 -19.92
C CYS A 197 16.63 -5.57 -20.09
N LEU A 198 15.51 -5.39 -19.39
CA LEU A 198 14.34 -6.25 -19.51
C LEU A 198 13.75 -6.18 -20.92
N VAL A 199 13.54 -4.97 -21.45
CA VAL A 199 13.04 -4.73 -22.81
C VAL A 199 13.97 -5.37 -23.84
N HIS A 200 15.30 -5.16 -23.70
CA HIS A 200 16.28 -5.76 -24.61
C HIS A 200 16.30 -7.29 -24.52
N GLY A 201 16.20 -7.85 -23.31
CA GLY A 201 16.11 -9.29 -23.08
C GLY A 201 14.92 -9.91 -23.80
N VAL A 202 13.73 -9.29 -23.70
CA VAL A 202 12.55 -9.75 -24.46
C VAL A 202 12.75 -9.59 -25.97
N LEU A 203 13.40 -8.53 -26.44
CA LEU A 203 13.74 -8.40 -27.86
C LEU A 203 14.66 -9.53 -28.34
N CYS A 204 15.70 -9.88 -27.58
CA CYS A 204 16.63 -10.97 -27.90
C CYS A 204 15.93 -12.35 -27.91
N ILE A 205 15.00 -12.59 -26.98
CA ILE A 205 14.25 -13.86 -26.92
C ILE A 205 13.25 -13.97 -28.08
N THR A 206 12.61 -12.86 -28.47
CA THR A 206 11.51 -12.86 -29.45
C THR A 206 11.94 -12.86 -30.91
N GLY A 207 13.24 -12.82 -31.23
CA GLY A 207 13.69 -12.98 -32.62
C GLY A 207 15.17 -12.68 -32.87
N LYS A 208 15.61 -12.95 -34.09
CA LYS A 208 16.97 -12.68 -34.59
C LYS A 208 17.11 -11.21 -35.03
N ASP A 209 18.34 -10.77 -35.32
CA ASP A 209 18.70 -9.44 -35.85
C ASP A 209 18.34 -8.22 -34.97
N VAL A 210 18.52 -8.36 -33.65
CA VAL A 210 18.37 -7.24 -32.72
C VAL A 210 19.61 -6.34 -32.78
N LYS A 211 19.42 -5.06 -33.10
CA LYS A 211 20.49 -4.05 -32.99
C LYS A 211 21.07 -3.97 -31.56
N PRO A 212 22.29 -3.47 -31.37
CA PRO A 212 22.98 -3.48 -30.07
C PRO A 212 22.16 -2.84 -28.93
N PHE A 213 22.45 -3.24 -27.69
CA PHE A 213 21.80 -2.74 -26.48
C PHE A 213 21.82 -1.21 -26.36
N SER A 214 22.87 -0.55 -26.87
CA SER A 214 22.96 0.91 -26.95
C SER A 214 21.75 1.53 -27.66
N ARG A 215 21.21 0.88 -28.69
CA ARG A 215 20.04 1.34 -29.44
C ARG A 215 18.75 1.23 -28.61
N THR A 216 18.65 0.21 -27.76
CA THR A 216 17.53 0.06 -26.82
C THR A 216 17.60 1.14 -25.74
N ILE A 217 18.78 1.40 -25.16
CA ILE A 217 18.96 2.49 -24.18
C ILE A 217 18.57 3.84 -24.81
N GLN A 218 19.02 4.12 -26.03
CA GLN A 218 18.65 5.34 -26.75
C GLN A 218 17.12 5.46 -26.92
N ALA A 219 16.45 4.40 -27.40
CA ALA A 219 15.00 4.41 -27.60
C ALA A 219 14.25 4.65 -26.28
N VAL A 220 14.66 3.97 -25.21
CA VAL A 220 14.02 4.08 -23.89
C VAL A 220 14.27 5.46 -23.27
N PHE A 221 15.51 5.94 -23.22
CA PHE A 221 15.80 7.23 -22.57
C PHE A 221 15.31 8.44 -23.37
N TYR A 222 15.33 8.42 -24.70
CA TYR A 222 14.77 9.53 -25.49
C TYR A 222 13.24 9.55 -25.49
N SER A 223 12.58 8.41 -25.26
CA SER A 223 11.12 8.39 -25.06
C SER A 223 10.67 9.13 -23.81
N ALA A 224 11.56 9.36 -22.84
CA ALA A 224 11.27 10.07 -21.59
C ALA A 224 10.64 11.45 -21.79
N GLY A 225 10.86 12.10 -22.95
CA GLY A 225 10.20 13.35 -23.32
C GLY A 225 8.66 13.25 -23.27
N ALA A 226 8.10 12.10 -23.63
CA ALA A 226 6.67 11.82 -23.51
C ALA A 226 6.16 11.86 -22.06
N ASN A 227 7.03 11.52 -21.11
CA ASN A 227 6.67 11.44 -19.69
C ASN A 227 6.58 12.82 -19.01
N ILE A 228 6.92 13.92 -19.69
CA ILE A 228 6.76 15.27 -19.12
C ILE A 228 5.28 15.61 -18.85
N ILE A 229 4.36 14.97 -19.58
CA ILE A 229 2.91 15.07 -19.36
C ILE A 229 2.55 14.74 -17.91
N THR A 230 3.33 13.88 -17.24
CA THR A 230 3.14 13.50 -15.84
C THR A 230 3.19 14.67 -14.86
N ALA A 231 3.81 15.80 -15.24
CA ALA A 231 3.80 17.01 -14.45
C ALA A 231 2.46 17.78 -14.47
N ILE A 232 1.52 17.41 -15.35
CA ILE A 232 0.20 18.05 -15.44
C ILE A 232 -0.70 17.54 -14.28
N PRO A 233 -1.27 18.43 -13.46
CA PRO A 233 -2.18 18.04 -12.39
C PRO A 233 -3.34 17.16 -12.82
N CYS A 234 -3.65 16.16 -12.00
CA CYS A 234 -4.77 15.20 -12.12
C CYS A 234 -4.76 14.29 -13.36
N LEU A 235 -4.35 14.78 -14.52
CA LEU A 235 -4.33 14.03 -15.79
C LEU A 235 -2.96 13.40 -16.06
N GLY A 236 -1.89 14.08 -15.65
CA GLY A 236 -0.53 13.70 -15.97
C GLY A 236 -0.17 12.30 -15.49
N MET A 237 -0.53 11.97 -14.25
CA MET A 237 -0.22 10.66 -13.66
C MET A 237 -0.90 9.49 -14.38
N TYR A 238 -1.99 9.72 -15.12
CA TYR A 238 -2.65 8.65 -15.87
C TYR A 238 -2.20 8.60 -17.32
N VAL A 239 -2.03 9.77 -17.94
CA VAL A 239 -1.72 9.86 -19.38
C VAL A 239 -0.22 9.73 -19.65
N GLY A 240 0.63 10.30 -18.80
CA GLY A 240 2.06 10.43 -19.06
C GLY A 240 2.80 9.10 -19.14
N TRP A 241 2.52 8.15 -18.25
CA TRP A 241 3.15 6.83 -18.31
C TRP A 241 2.66 6.00 -19.50
N ILE A 242 1.36 6.06 -19.83
CA ILE A 242 0.80 5.38 -21.00
C ILE A 242 1.43 5.94 -22.28
N TRP A 243 1.51 7.27 -22.39
CA TRP A 243 2.11 7.92 -23.54
C TRP A 243 3.60 7.63 -23.66
N ASN A 244 4.34 7.61 -22.55
CA ASN A 244 5.72 7.18 -22.52
C ASN A 244 5.90 5.75 -23.05
N LEU A 245 5.05 4.80 -22.66
CA LEU A 245 5.09 3.44 -23.19
C LEU A 245 4.80 3.40 -24.70
N ILE A 246 3.84 4.19 -25.18
CA ILE A 246 3.55 4.31 -26.62
C ILE A 246 4.78 4.85 -27.38
N SER A 247 5.39 5.93 -26.90
CA SER A 247 6.61 6.49 -27.50
C SER A 247 7.76 5.47 -27.48
N GLN A 248 7.94 4.70 -26.40
CA GLN A 248 8.92 3.60 -26.35
C GLN A 248 8.66 2.55 -27.43
N ILE A 249 7.42 2.10 -27.57
CA ILE A 249 7.05 1.09 -28.59
C ILE A 249 7.38 1.60 -29.99
N ILE A 250 7.03 2.86 -30.30
CA ILE A 250 7.31 3.48 -31.61
C ILE A 250 8.83 3.60 -31.83
N MET A 251 9.57 4.11 -30.84
CA MET A 251 11.02 4.29 -30.94
C MET A 251 11.77 2.96 -31.01
N LEU A 252 11.30 1.90 -30.34
CA LEU A 252 11.89 0.57 -30.45
C LEU A 252 11.61 -0.05 -31.83
N LYS A 253 10.39 0.11 -32.34
CA LYS A 253 10.00 -0.32 -33.69
C LYS A 253 10.93 0.28 -34.74
N GLU A 254 11.04 1.61 -34.79
CA GLU A 254 11.88 2.32 -35.75
C GLU A 254 13.39 2.12 -35.46
N GLY A 255 13.75 2.13 -34.18
CA GLY A 255 15.12 2.02 -33.71
C GLY A 255 15.76 0.70 -34.11
N HIS A 256 15.05 -0.41 -33.94
CA HIS A 256 15.51 -1.75 -34.27
C HIS A 256 15.06 -2.24 -35.65
N GLY A 257 14.10 -1.58 -36.31
CA GLY A 257 13.56 -2.01 -37.61
C GLY A 257 12.69 -3.28 -37.49
N ILE A 258 11.98 -3.42 -36.37
CA ILE A 258 11.17 -4.61 -36.03
C ILE A 258 9.68 -4.38 -36.27
N SER A 259 8.88 -5.44 -36.24
CA SER A 259 7.42 -5.33 -36.33
C SER A 259 6.82 -4.68 -35.06
N ALA A 260 5.68 -3.99 -35.22
CA ALA A 260 4.99 -3.33 -34.11
C ALA A 260 4.60 -4.32 -32.99
N ARG A 261 4.15 -5.53 -33.34
CA ARG A 261 3.78 -6.57 -32.36
C ARG A 261 4.97 -6.98 -31.49
N ARG A 262 6.17 -7.08 -32.08
CA ARG A 262 7.40 -7.40 -31.34
C ARG A 262 7.81 -6.27 -30.39
N ALA A 263 7.70 -5.02 -30.84
CA ALA A 263 7.94 -3.86 -29.99
C ALA A 263 6.95 -3.76 -28.82
N ILE A 264 5.65 -4.02 -29.06
CA ILE A 264 4.62 -4.08 -28.01
C ILE A 264 4.97 -5.17 -26.99
N ALA A 265 5.28 -6.39 -27.44
CA ALA A 265 5.63 -7.49 -26.54
C ALA A 265 6.86 -7.16 -25.68
N ALA A 266 7.88 -6.51 -26.26
CA ALA A 266 9.09 -6.11 -25.55
C ALA A 266 8.85 -5.12 -24.40
N VAL A 267 7.84 -4.26 -24.52
CA VAL A 267 7.50 -3.26 -23.51
C VAL A 267 6.45 -3.78 -22.53
N VAL A 268 5.42 -4.48 -23.01
CA VAL A 268 4.28 -4.92 -22.18
C VAL A 268 4.61 -6.15 -21.35
N LEU A 269 5.39 -7.11 -21.85
CA LEU A 269 5.68 -8.34 -21.10
C LEU A 269 6.46 -8.06 -19.79
N PRO A 270 7.54 -7.24 -19.78
CA PRO A 270 8.18 -6.86 -18.53
C PRO A 270 7.24 -6.13 -17.57
N LEU A 271 6.32 -5.29 -18.08
CA LEU A 271 5.34 -4.59 -17.25
C LEU A 271 4.39 -5.58 -16.54
N LEU A 272 3.87 -6.56 -17.28
CA LEU A 272 2.97 -7.58 -16.73
C LEU A 272 3.67 -8.45 -15.68
N LEU A 273 4.96 -8.76 -15.87
CA LEU A 273 5.73 -9.50 -14.88
C LEU A 273 6.04 -8.66 -13.63
N ALA A 274 6.42 -7.39 -13.82
CA ALA A 274 6.75 -6.48 -12.73
C ALA A 274 5.55 -6.15 -11.83
N ILE A 275 4.33 -6.11 -12.38
CA ILE A 275 3.10 -5.84 -11.62
C ILE A 275 2.39 -7.13 -11.20
N GLY A 276 2.24 -8.08 -12.12
CA GLY A 276 1.44 -9.29 -11.92
C GLY A 276 2.01 -10.23 -10.88
N VAL A 277 3.33 -10.44 -10.85
CA VAL A 277 3.97 -11.36 -9.89
C VAL A 277 3.84 -10.84 -8.45
N PRO A 278 4.18 -9.57 -8.13
CA PRO A 278 3.96 -9.05 -6.79
C PRO A 278 2.50 -9.09 -6.35
N VAL A 279 1.55 -8.75 -7.22
CA VAL A 279 0.12 -8.81 -6.88
C VAL A 279 -0.32 -10.24 -6.57
N ALA A 280 0.10 -11.22 -7.39
CA ALA A 280 -0.22 -12.62 -7.18
C ALA A 280 0.33 -13.18 -5.85
N ILE A 281 1.47 -12.67 -5.38
CA ILE A 281 2.08 -13.06 -4.10
C ILE A 281 1.48 -12.29 -2.92
N LEU A 282 1.32 -10.97 -3.05
CA LEU A 282 0.97 -10.08 -1.95
C LEU A 282 -0.48 -10.27 -1.50
N VAL A 283 -1.43 -10.43 -2.43
CA VAL A 283 -2.85 -10.60 -2.10
C VAL A 283 -3.12 -11.81 -1.20
N PRO A 284 -2.67 -13.03 -1.52
CA PRO A 284 -2.86 -14.17 -0.63
C PRO A 284 -2.07 -14.03 0.67
N ALA A 285 -0.87 -13.43 0.64
CA ALA A 285 -0.09 -13.18 1.86
C ALA A 285 -0.82 -12.23 2.82
N VAL A 286 -1.36 -11.11 2.32
CA VAL A 286 -2.13 -10.15 3.13
C VAL A 286 -3.39 -10.81 3.69
N ARG A 287 -4.11 -11.60 2.89
CA ARG A 287 -5.29 -12.35 3.38
C ARG A 287 -4.91 -13.38 4.45
N GLY A 288 -3.78 -14.07 4.28
CA GLY A 288 -3.23 -14.98 5.29
C GLY A 288 -2.89 -14.27 6.60
N VAL A 289 -2.22 -13.12 6.53
CA VAL A 289 -1.91 -12.32 7.72
C VAL A 289 -3.18 -11.80 8.39
N GLN A 290 -4.17 -11.34 7.63
CA GLN A 290 -5.44 -10.83 8.16
C GLN A 290 -6.23 -11.92 8.90
N THR A 291 -6.31 -13.13 8.33
CA THR A 291 -7.01 -14.26 8.95
C THR A 291 -6.33 -14.76 10.23
N MET A 292 -4.99 -14.84 10.23
CA MET A 292 -4.24 -15.14 11.46
C MET A 292 -4.41 -14.05 12.52
N ALA A 293 -4.36 -12.78 12.11
CA ALA A 293 -4.53 -11.65 13.02
C ALA A 293 -5.94 -11.59 13.62
N SER A 294 -7.00 -11.91 12.87
CA SER A 294 -8.36 -11.96 13.41
C SER A 294 -8.52 -13.08 14.44
N GLY A 295 -7.96 -14.27 14.18
CA GLY A 295 -8.01 -15.38 15.15
C GLY A 295 -7.25 -15.05 16.44
N ALA A 296 -6.04 -14.50 16.32
CA ALA A 296 -5.24 -14.09 17.47
C ALA A 296 -5.92 -12.98 18.30
N ARG A 297 -6.57 -12.00 17.64
CA ARG A 297 -7.33 -10.95 18.32
C ARG A 297 -8.52 -11.51 19.08
N ALA A 298 -9.29 -12.43 18.48
CA ALA A 298 -10.43 -13.06 19.15
C ALA A 298 -9.98 -13.84 20.39
N LEU A 299 -8.88 -14.60 20.30
CA LEU A 299 -8.30 -15.31 21.44
C LEU A 299 -7.89 -14.36 22.56
N MET A 300 -7.16 -13.30 22.21
CA MET A 300 -6.68 -12.29 23.17
C MET A 300 -7.86 -11.56 23.83
N GLN A 301 -8.90 -11.23 23.07
CA GLN A 301 -10.11 -10.59 23.59
C GLN A 301 -10.81 -11.47 24.62
N ARG A 302 -11.07 -12.76 24.32
CA ARG A 302 -11.69 -13.71 25.27
C ARG A 302 -10.89 -13.86 26.56
N GLN A 303 -9.56 -13.95 26.42
CA GLN A 303 -8.65 -14.04 27.55
C GLN A 303 -8.74 -12.78 28.42
N MET A 304 -8.75 -11.59 27.80
CA MET A 304 -8.89 -10.31 28.50
C MET A 304 -10.25 -10.20 29.19
N SER A 305 -11.36 -10.50 28.51
CA SER A 305 -12.70 -10.45 29.11
C SER A 305 -12.82 -11.39 30.31
N THR A 306 -12.35 -12.63 30.18
CA THR A 306 -12.35 -13.60 31.30
C THR A 306 -11.46 -13.11 32.45
N SER A 307 -10.30 -12.52 32.12
CA SER A 307 -9.41 -11.92 33.11
C SER A 307 -10.09 -10.76 33.85
N SER A 308 -10.78 -9.85 33.14
CA SER A 308 -11.50 -8.74 33.75
C SER A 308 -12.62 -9.21 34.68
N VAL A 309 -13.45 -10.15 34.24
CA VAL A 309 -14.51 -10.75 35.07
C VAL A 309 -13.95 -11.41 36.33
N THR A 310 -12.84 -12.15 36.18
CA THR A 310 -12.17 -12.82 37.31
C THR A 310 -11.57 -11.81 38.29
N ALA A 311 -10.93 -10.75 37.77
CA ALA A 311 -10.37 -9.67 38.59
C ALA A 311 -11.47 -8.98 39.41
N ALA A 312 -12.60 -8.64 38.77
CA ALA A 312 -13.75 -8.01 39.43
C ALA A 312 -14.32 -8.88 40.55
N LEU A 313 -14.47 -10.19 40.33
CA LEU A 313 -14.88 -11.13 41.38
C LEU A 313 -13.94 -11.12 42.58
N THR A 314 -12.63 -11.22 42.32
CA THR A 314 -11.63 -11.21 43.40
C THR A 314 -11.58 -9.87 44.14
N GLY A 315 -11.70 -8.74 43.42
CA GLY A 315 -11.75 -7.40 44.00
C GLY A 315 -12.99 -7.19 44.86
N TYR A 316 -14.16 -7.65 44.40
CA TYR A 316 -15.38 -7.64 45.20
C TYR A 316 -15.20 -8.41 46.51
N CYS A 317 -14.65 -9.63 46.43
CA CYS A 317 -14.44 -10.48 47.59
C CYS A 317 -13.44 -9.86 48.60
N GLN A 318 -12.36 -9.27 48.11
CA GLN A 318 -11.36 -8.59 48.94
C GLN A 318 -11.93 -7.36 49.66
N THR A 319 -12.76 -6.55 48.98
CA THR A 319 -13.34 -5.34 49.58
C THR A 319 -14.44 -5.66 50.60
N ARG A 320 -15.14 -6.79 50.47
CA ARG A 320 -16.25 -7.21 51.36
C ARG A 320 -15.90 -8.35 52.31
N GLN A 321 -14.68 -8.36 52.86
CA GLN A 321 -14.25 -9.30 53.91
C GLN A 321 -14.40 -10.79 53.53
N SER A 322 -13.94 -11.16 52.34
CA SER A 322 -14.00 -12.53 51.80
C SER A 322 -15.41 -13.04 51.50
N ALA A 323 -16.40 -12.14 51.35
CA ALA A 323 -17.72 -12.49 50.87
C ALA A 323 -17.81 -12.35 49.34
N TRP A 324 -18.18 -13.43 48.66
CA TRP A 324 -18.51 -13.41 47.24
C TRP A 324 -19.82 -12.66 46.97
N PRO A 325 -20.02 -12.07 45.77
CA PRO A 325 -21.32 -11.53 45.39
C PRO A 325 -22.36 -12.65 45.33
N SER A 326 -23.60 -12.38 45.70
CA SER A 326 -24.69 -13.37 45.63
C SER A 326 -25.11 -13.64 44.18
N HIS A 327 -24.92 -12.65 43.30
CA HIS A 327 -25.13 -12.76 41.87
C HIS A 327 -24.14 -11.85 41.13
N ALA A 328 -23.72 -12.23 39.92
CA ALA A 328 -22.73 -11.48 39.13
C ALA A 328 -23.16 -10.04 38.79
N ILE A 329 -24.46 -9.74 38.85
CA ILE A 329 -25.00 -8.40 38.63
C ILE A 329 -24.51 -7.39 39.68
N GLU A 330 -24.21 -7.84 40.90
CA GLU A 330 -23.65 -6.99 41.96
C GLU A 330 -22.25 -6.48 41.60
N LEU A 331 -21.54 -7.12 40.65
CA LEU A 331 -20.28 -6.60 40.12
C LEU A 331 -20.49 -5.39 39.21
N VAL A 332 -21.63 -5.34 38.53
CA VAL A 332 -21.99 -4.21 37.66
C VAL A 332 -22.44 -3.03 38.51
N THR A 333 -23.31 -3.26 39.49
CA THR A 333 -23.78 -2.17 40.37
C THR A 333 -22.70 -1.65 41.30
N ALA A 334 -21.69 -2.46 41.63
CA ALA A 334 -20.49 -2.02 42.34
C ALA A 334 -19.46 -1.30 41.45
N ASP A 335 -19.76 -1.02 40.18
CA ASP A 335 -18.87 -0.40 39.19
C ASP A 335 -17.54 -1.16 38.99
N LEU A 336 -17.54 -2.48 39.20
CA LEU A 336 -16.38 -3.35 38.98
C LEU A 336 -16.37 -3.97 37.58
N LEU A 337 -17.53 -4.06 36.93
CA LEU A 337 -17.71 -4.52 35.56
C LEU A 337 -18.73 -3.66 34.82
N ARG A 338 -18.56 -3.55 33.50
CA ARG A 338 -19.60 -3.05 32.61
C ARG A 338 -20.47 -4.20 32.13
N VAL A 339 -21.71 -3.91 31.76
CA VAL A 339 -22.59 -4.91 31.13
C VAL A 339 -21.97 -5.53 29.87
N SER A 340 -21.19 -4.74 29.11
CA SER A 340 -20.45 -5.20 27.92
C SER A 340 -19.36 -6.23 28.23
N ASP A 341 -18.84 -6.28 29.46
CA ASP A 341 -17.80 -7.24 29.84
C ASP A 341 -18.38 -8.66 30.03
N LEU A 342 -19.70 -8.78 30.12
CA LEU A 342 -20.42 -10.04 30.34
C LEU A 342 -20.85 -10.71 29.01
N VAL A 343 -20.62 -10.07 27.87
CA VAL A 343 -20.95 -10.58 26.54
C VAL A 343 -19.71 -10.56 25.66
N ASP A 344 -19.37 -11.69 25.04
CA ASP A 344 -18.21 -11.78 24.18
C ASP A 344 -18.58 -11.48 22.72
N ALA A 345 -17.90 -10.50 22.12
CA ALA A 345 -18.22 -10.02 20.78
C ALA A 345 -18.02 -11.07 19.67
N SER A 346 -17.44 -12.23 19.98
CA SER A 346 -17.29 -13.35 19.04
C SER A 346 -18.38 -14.42 19.19
N THR A 347 -19.35 -14.25 20.09
CA THR A 347 -20.53 -15.11 20.22
C THR A 347 -21.75 -14.48 19.54
N ALA A 348 -22.86 -15.23 19.49
CA ALA A 348 -24.15 -14.73 19.00
C ALA A 348 -24.95 -13.95 20.07
N THR A 349 -24.46 -13.89 21.30
CA THR A 349 -25.15 -13.25 22.44
C THR A 349 -25.10 -11.73 22.28
N MET A 350 -26.23 -11.05 22.45
CA MET A 350 -26.32 -9.58 22.44
C MET A 350 -26.88 -9.07 23.78
N LEU A 351 -26.53 -7.85 24.19
CA LEU A 351 -26.91 -7.30 25.50
C LEU A 351 -28.44 -7.19 25.67
N GLU A 352 -29.17 -6.92 24.59
CA GLU A 352 -30.64 -6.83 24.55
C GLU A 352 -31.31 -8.20 24.71
N GLN A 353 -30.54 -9.28 24.62
CA GLN A 353 -31.03 -10.65 24.67
C GLN A 353 -30.73 -11.35 25.99
N VAL A 354 -29.91 -10.73 26.86
CA VAL A 354 -29.53 -11.28 28.16
C VAL A 354 -30.51 -10.76 29.22
N PRO A 355 -31.43 -11.61 29.72
CA PRO A 355 -32.42 -11.18 30.71
C PRO A 355 -31.79 -10.99 32.09
N ILE A 356 -32.29 -10.01 32.84
CA ILE A 356 -31.95 -9.75 34.24
C ILE A 356 -33.19 -9.24 34.96
N GLY A 357 -33.83 -10.10 35.76
CA GLY A 357 -35.17 -9.83 36.29
C GLY A 357 -36.18 -9.59 35.16
N ASP A 358 -36.94 -8.49 35.25
CA ASP A 358 -37.92 -8.07 34.24
C ASP A 358 -37.33 -7.16 33.14
N THR A 359 -36.00 -7.02 33.09
CA THR A 359 -35.29 -6.17 32.11
C THR A 359 -34.17 -6.96 31.39
N THR A 360 -33.34 -6.27 30.62
CA THR A 360 -32.18 -6.82 29.91
C THR A 360 -30.89 -6.08 30.29
N LEU A 361 -29.73 -6.69 30.06
CA LEU A 361 -28.44 -6.03 30.31
C LEU A 361 -28.28 -4.70 29.55
N ALA A 362 -28.77 -4.63 28.30
CA ALA A 362 -28.74 -3.39 27.53
C ALA A 362 -29.58 -2.28 28.18
N GLN A 363 -30.78 -2.62 28.65
CA GLN A 363 -31.67 -1.64 29.29
C GLN A 363 -31.15 -1.18 30.65
N LEU A 364 -30.52 -2.09 31.41
CA LEU A 364 -29.92 -1.80 32.70
C LEU A 364 -28.88 -0.66 32.61
N GLU A 365 -28.09 -0.61 31.53
CA GLU A 365 -27.05 0.41 31.30
C GLU A 365 -27.61 1.84 31.27
N TYR A 366 -28.90 2.00 30.92
CA TYR A 366 -29.56 3.29 30.82
C TYR A 366 -30.35 3.68 32.07
N LEU A 367 -30.42 2.82 33.09
CA LEU A 367 -31.10 3.09 34.35
C LEU A 367 -30.21 3.87 35.32
N SER A 368 -30.83 4.57 36.26
CA SER A 368 -30.09 5.22 37.35
C SER A 368 -29.48 4.18 38.31
N ALA A 369 -28.42 4.55 39.04
CA ALA A 369 -27.76 3.64 39.98
C ALA A 369 -28.72 3.02 41.00
N ALA A 370 -29.67 3.82 41.53
CA ALA A 370 -30.68 3.33 42.47
C ALA A 370 -31.64 2.30 41.86
N GLU A 371 -32.02 2.46 40.59
CA GLU A 371 -32.84 1.49 39.85
C GLU A 371 -32.04 0.22 39.54
N GLN A 372 -30.75 0.35 39.19
CA GLN A 372 -29.87 -0.79 38.98
C GLN A 372 -29.69 -1.59 40.27
N ASP A 373 -29.48 -0.93 41.42
CA ASP A 373 -29.37 -1.56 42.74
C ASP A 373 -30.68 -2.28 43.14
N ALA A 374 -31.84 -1.67 42.87
CA ALA A 374 -33.13 -2.30 43.13
C ALA A 374 -33.30 -3.58 42.31
N ILE A 375 -32.99 -3.55 41.01
CA ILE A 375 -33.05 -4.73 40.14
C ILE A 375 -32.05 -5.79 40.59
N ALA A 376 -30.82 -5.39 40.92
CA ALA A 376 -29.80 -6.32 41.42
C ALA A 376 -30.26 -7.01 42.71
N LYS A 377 -30.87 -6.26 43.63
CA LYS A 377 -31.47 -6.78 44.86
C LYS A 377 -32.59 -7.77 44.56
N ASP A 378 -33.53 -7.43 43.67
CA ASP A 378 -34.64 -8.31 43.31
C ASP A 378 -34.14 -9.63 42.71
N VAL A 379 -33.13 -9.56 41.84
CA VAL A 379 -32.48 -10.75 41.26
C VAL A 379 -31.82 -11.59 42.35
N VAL A 380 -31.10 -10.98 43.29
CA VAL A 380 -30.45 -11.68 44.41
C VAL A 380 -31.48 -12.32 45.34
N ASP A 381 -32.55 -11.62 45.68
CA ASP A 381 -33.62 -12.14 46.54
C ASP A 381 -34.40 -13.29 45.87
N ALA A 382 -34.47 -13.31 44.53
CA ALA A 382 -35.06 -14.39 43.74
C ALA A 382 -34.16 -15.61 43.58
N MET A 383 -32.86 -15.53 43.92
CA MET A 383 -31.94 -16.66 43.80
C MET A 383 -32.32 -17.77 44.79
N PRO A 384 -32.39 -19.04 44.34
CA PRO A 384 -32.70 -20.14 45.24
C PRO A 384 -31.59 -20.32 46.29
N PRO A 385 -31.91 -20.86 47.47
CA PRO A 385 -30.88 -21.22 48.44
C PRO A 385 -29.95 -22.29 47.86
N ASN A 386 -28.69 -22.30 48.31
CA ASN A 386 -27.66 -23.27 47.91
C ASN A 386 -27.31 -23.26 46.41
N VAL A 387 -27.28 -22.09 45.77
CA VAL A 387 -26.74 -21.96 44.41
C VAL A 387 -25.27 -22.38 44.39
N ILE A 388 -24.88 -23.13 43.36
CA ILE A 388 -23.51 -23.60 43.12
C ILE A 388 -22.93 -23.05 41.81
N ALA A 389 -23.79 -22.68 40.86
CA ALA A 389 -23.41 -21.95 39.67
C ALA A 389 -24.60 -21.15 39.12
N HIS A 390 -24.32 -20.04 38.43
CA HIS A 390 -25.33 -19.27 37.72
C HIS A 390 -24.75 -18.64 36.45
N ARG A 391 -25.61 -18.23 35.53
CA ARG A 391 -25.25 -17.62 34.25
C ARG A 391 -25.63 -16.15 34.22
N LEU A 392 -24.74 -15.31 33.68
CA LEU A 392 -25.07 -13.96 33.24
C LEU A 392 -24.28 -13.65 31.96
N GLY A 393 -25.00 -13.34 30.88
CA GLY A 393 -24.42 -13.21 29.54
C GLY A 393 -23.72 -14.51 29.07
N ASP A 394 -22.51 -14.36 28.54
CA ASP A 394 -21.65 -15.45 28.10
C ASP A 394 -20.80 -16.05 29.23
N PHE A 395 -21.05 -15.69 30.49
CA PHE A 395 -20.29 -16.21 31.63
C PHE A 395 -21.13 -17.10 32.53
N VAL A 396 -20.51 -18.20 32.97
CA VAL A 396 -21.03 -19.04 34.06
C VAL A 396 -20.11 -18.88 35.27
N PHE A 397 -20.72 -18.48 36.38
CA PHE A 397 -20.07 -18.16 37.63
C PHE A 397 -20.20 -19.33 38.61
N THR A 398 -19.07 -19.88 39.07
CA THR A 398 -18.96 -21.12 39.85
C THR A 398 -18.30 -20.94 41.21
N TYR A 399 -18.13 -19.70 41.65
CA TYR A 399 -17.44 -19.31 42.88
C TYR A 399 -18.24 -19.64 44.17
N HIS A 400 -19.51 -20.00 44.05
CA HIS A 400 -20.40 -20.23 45.18
C HIS A 400 -19.88 -21.35 46.10
N GLY A 401 -19.80 -21.04 47.40
CA GLY A 401 -19.30 -21.94 48.44
C GLY A 401 -17.77 -22.03 48.56
N ILE A 402 -17.00 -21.39 47.67
CA ILE A 402 -15.53 -21.42 47.73
C ILE A 402 -15.05 -20.52 48.88
N ASP A 403 -14.26 -21.05 49.80
CA ASP A 403 -13.56 -20.24 50.81
C ASP A 403 -12.28 -19.64 50.22
N LEU A 404 -12.29 -18.33 49.92
CA LEU A 404 -11.16 -17.65 49.29
C LEU A 404 -9.84 -17.81 50.08
N ALA A 405 -9.89 -17.91 51.41
CA ALA A 405 -8.69 -18.03 52.22
C ALA A 405 -7.97 -19.38 52.02
N ASN A 406 -8.72 -20.43 51.68
CA ASN A 406 -8.23 -21.81 51.56
C ASN A 406 -8.43 -22.42 50.17
N ALA A 407 -8.90 -21.63 49.20
CA ALA A 407 -9.28 -22.13 47.89
C ALA A 407 -8.08 -22.62 47.07
N ASP A 408 -8.22 -23.77 46.42
CA ASP A 408 -7.24 -24.22 45.45
C ASP A 408 -7.20 -23.26 44.25
N PRO A 409 -6.01 -22.82 43.81
CA PRO A 409 -5.87 -21.89 42.71
C PRO A 409 -6.43 -22.43 41.39
N ASN A 410 -6.62 -23.74 41.26
CA ASN A 410 -7.15 -24.34 40.04
C ASN A 410 -8.69 -24.35 39.97
N LEU A 411 -9.39 -23.99 41.05
CA LEU A 411 -10.85 -23.91 41.02
C LEU A 411 -11.33 -22.78 40.08
N TRP A 412 -12.31 -23.09 39.26
CA TRP A 412 -12.95 -22.12 38.38
C TRP A 412 -13.83 -21.15 39.17
N LEU A 413 -13.66 -19.86 38.94
CA LEU A 413 -14.52 -18.79 39.49
C LEU A 413 -15.59 -18.35 38.49
N ALA A 414 -15.18 -18.11 37.26
CA ALA A 414 -16.03 -17.71 36.14
C ALA A 414 -15.48 -18.32 34.85
N ILE A 415 -16.36 -18.73 33.96
CA ILE A 415 -15.99 -19.43 32.74
C ILE A 415 -16.73 -18.78 31.58
N LEU A 416 -15.99 -18.43 30.52
CA LEU A 416 -16.59 -17.93 29.28
C LEU A 416 -17.29 -19.09 28.57
N ALA A 417 -18.58 -19.21 28.79
CA ALA A 417 -19.47 -20.24 28.33
C ALA A 417 -20.51 -19.60 27.41
N PRO A 418 -20.36 -19.57 26.08
CA PRO A 418 -21.34 -18.90 25.24
C PRO A 418 -22.78 -19.35 25.50
N ASP A 419 -23.75 -18.44 25.43
CA ASP A 419 -25.15 -18.71 25.80
C ASP A 419 -25.77 -19.83 24.94
N PRO A 420 -26.17 -20.98 25.53
CA PRO A 420 -26.74 -22.10 24.78
C PRO A 420 -28.07 -21.76 24.09
N GLU A 421 -28.82 -20.76 24.57
CA GLU A 421 -30.10 -20.37 23.97
C GLU A 421 -29.92 -19.47 22.74
N ARG A 422 -28.71 -18.97 22.50
CA ARG A 422 -28.37 -18.08 21.38
C ARG A 422 -27.43 -18.71 20.36
N GLN A 423 -26.79 -19.83 20.70
CA GLN A 423 -25.94 -20.52 19.75
C GLN A 423 -26.73 -21.08 18.59
N LYS A 424 -26.19 -20.90 17.37
CA LYS A 424 -26.70 -21.59 16.19
C LYS A 424 -26.48 -23.10 16.33
N PRO A 425 -27.33 -23.95 15.72
CA PRO A 425 -27.07 -25.37 15.61
C PRO A 425 -25.65 -25.64 15.07
N ALA A 426 -24.99 -26.70 15.55
CA ALA A 426 -23.63 -27.05 15.13
C ALA A 426 -23.46 -27.30 13.60
N SER A 427 -24.57 -27.45 12.87
CA SER A 427 -24.61 -27.59 11.41
C SER A 427 -24.54 -26.25 10.66
N ASP A 428 -24.75 -25.13 11.32
CA ASP A 428 -24.92 -23.83 10.66
C ASP A 428 -23.58 -23.10 10.52
N PRO A 429 -23.31 -22.45 9.37
CA PRO A 429 -22.14 -21.59 9.20
C PRO A 429 -22.07 -20.51 10.29
N GLY A 430 -20.98 -20.53 11.06
CA GLY A 430 -20.74 -19.62 12.18
C GLY A 430 -21.23 -20.11 13.54
N SER A 431 -21.66 -21.38 13.66
CA SER A 431 -21.75 -22.03 14.97
C SER A 431 -20.36 -22.16 15.60
N LEU A 432 -20.30 -22.17 16.92
CA LEU A 432 -19.07 -22.48 17.65
C LEU A 432 -18.59 -23.87 17.23
N ASP A 433 -17.39 -23.94 16.67
CA ASP A 433 -16.73 -25.20 16.36
C ASP A 433 -15.78 -25.62 17.50
N ASP A 434 -15.21 -26.82 17.40
CA ASP A 434 -14.27 -27.34 18.38
C ASP A 434 -12.99 -26.50 18.52
N SER A 435 -12.75 -25.56 17.59
CA SER A 435 -11.63 -24.62 17.61
C SER A 435 -11.92 -23.37 18.43
N PHE A 436 -13.10 -23.23 19.04
CA PHE A 436 -13.42 -22.16 19.98
C PHE A 436 -12.85 -22.46 21.38
N PRO A 437 -11.70 -21.88 21.79
CA PRO A 437 -11.22 -22.02 23.15
C PRO A 437 -12.14 -21.25 24.09
N ILE A 438 -12.61 -21.94 25.11
CA ILE A 438 -13.24 -21.38 26.29
C ILE A 438 -12.13 -20.97 27.26
N PHE A 439 -12.36 -19.97 28.10
CA PHE A 439 -11.43 -19.57 29.14
C PHE A 439 -12.09 -19.72 30.50
N ALA A 440 -11.39 -20.35 31.43
CA ALA A 440 -11.77 -20.39 32.83
C ALA A 440 -10.87 -19.45 33.63
N GLY A 441 -11.49 -18.55 34.38
CA GLY A 441 -10.89 -17.72 35.40
C GLY A 441 -10.60 -18.52 36.65
N GLN A 442 -9.39 -18.39 37.17
CA GLN A 442 -8.86 -19.15 38.30
C GLN A 442 -8.34 -18.21 39.39
N ILE A 443 -8.43 -18.65 40.66
CA ILE A 443 -7.90 -17.88 41.79
C ILE A 443 -6.39 -17.83 41.70
N ARG A 444 -5.81 -16.64 41.92
CA ARG A 444 -4.41 -16.52 42.25
C ARG A 444 -4.27 -16.04 43.68
N LEU A 445 -3.96 -16.96 44.59
CA LEU A 445 -3.66 -16.59 45.97
C LEU A 445 -2.43 -15.68 46.01
N PRO A 446 -2.44 -14.60 46.81
CA PRO A 446 -1.25 -13.77 47.00
C PRO A 446 -0.16 -14.63 47.64
N VAL A 447 0.89 -14.93 46.88
CA VAL A 447 2.12 -15.49 47.43
C VAL A 447 2.80 -14.36 48.21
N ALA A 448 3.43 -14.65 49.35
CA ALA A 448 4.06 -13.64 50.22
C ALA A 448 5.09 -12.72 49.52
N SER A 449 5.49 -13.03 48.30
CA SER A 449 6.42 -12.27 47.44
C SER A 449 5.79 -11.66 46.18
N ALA A 450 4.47 -11.81 45.97
CA ALA A 450 3.75 -11.27 44.82
C ALA A 450 3.26 -9.83 45.08
N PRO A 451 3.05 -9.01 44.03
CA PRO A 451 2.37 -7.73 44.18
C PRO A 451 1.02 -7.91 44.88
N ALA A 452 0.57 -6.90 45.64
CA ALA A 452 -0.63 -6.97 46.49
C ALA A 452 -1.88 -7.47 45.76
N ASN A 453 -1.96 -7.28 44.44
CA ASN A 453 -3.01 -7.80 43.57
C ASN A 453 -2.39 -8.38 42.29
N PRO A 454 -2.01 -9.67 42.25
CA PRO A 454 -1.49 -10.25 41.03
C PRO A 454 -2.63 -10.39 40.00
N PRO A 455 -2.37 -10.22 38.68
CA PRO A 455 -3.40 -10.38 37.67
C PRO A 455 -3.98 -11.80 37.73
N PRO A 456 -5.30 -11.96 37.53
CA PRO A 456 -5.96 -13.25 37.58
C PRO A 456 -5.40 -14.19 36.51
N VAL A 457 -5.42 -15.48 36.81
CA VAL A 457 -4.96 -16.51 35.86
C VAL A 457 -6.17 -16.95 35.05
N THR A 458 -6.02 -16.94 33.73
CA THR A 458 -6.99 -17.49 32.80
C THR A 458 -6.39 -18.73 32.15
N LYS A 459 -7.14 -19.83 32.14
CA LYS A 459 -6.73 -21.08 31.52
C LYS A 459 -7.58 -21.36 30.29
N PRO A 460 -6.99 -21.52 29.09
CA PRO A 460 -7.76 -21.94 27.92
C PRO A 460 -8.16 -23.42 28.05
N ILE A 461 -9.41 -23.70 27.71
CA ILE A 461 -10.04 -25.02 27.66
C ILE A 461 -10.56 -25.20 26.23
N PRO A 462 -9.91 -26.06 25.41
CA PRO A 462 -10.46 -26.42 24.11
C PRO A 462 -11.88 -26.99 24.26
N LEU A 463 -12.82 -26.58 23.40
CA LEU A 463 -14.22 -27.04 23.48
C LEU A 463 -14.31 -28.58 23.39
N SER A 464 -13.44 -29.21 22.59
CA SER A 464 -13.33 -30.66 22.48
C SER A 464 -13.01 -31.37 23.81
N ASN A 465 -12.40 -30.66 24.77
CA ASN A 465 -11.98 -31.20 26.06
C ASN A 465 -12.93 -30.82 27.20
N ARG A 466 -14.07 -30.18 26.89
CA ARG A 466 -14.94 -29.56 27.90
C ARG A 466 -15.49 -30.54 28.94
N THR A 467 -15.84 -31.77 28.53
CA THR A 467 -16.34 -32.82 29.45
C THR A 467 -15.26 -33.27 30.41
N ALA A 468 -14.08 -33.62 29.90
CA ALA A 468 -12.94 -34.03 30.73
C ALA A 468 -12.46 -32.91 31.67
N ALA A 469 -12.52 -31.66 31.22
CA ALA A 469 -12.21 -30.49 32.04
C ALA A 469 -13.22 -30.32 33.18
N LEU A 470 -14.53 -30.49 32.90
CA LEU A 470 -15.58 -30.44 33.92
C LEU A 470 -15.46 -31.59 34.93
N GLU A 471 -15.17 -32.81 34.47
CA GLU A 471 -14.91 -33.96 35.36
C GLU A 471 -13.73 -33.71 36.29
N SER A 472 -12.62 -33.19 35.74
CA SER A 472 -11.44 -32.81 36.53
C SER A 472 -11.77 -31.72 37.55
N GLN A 473 -12.56 -30.73 37.15
CA GLN A 473 -13.01 -29.66 38.03
C GLN A 473 -13.92 -30.18 39.14
N ASN A 474 -14.81 -31.13 38.84
CA ASN A 474 -15.68 -31.77 39.83
C ASN A 474 -14.91 -32.66 40.81
N ALA A 475 -13.89 -33.38 40.33
CA ALA A 475 -12.98 -34.12 41.20
C ALA A 475 -12.22 -33.20 42.16
N LEU A 476 -11.76 -32.04 41.66
CA LEU A 476 -11.12 -31.02 42.50
C LEU A 476 -12.11 -30.43 43.51
N ARG A 477 -13.32 -30.06 43.09
CA ARG A 477 -14.38 -29.56 43.98
C ARG A 477 -14.70 -30.54 45.11
N ALA A 478 -14.76 -31.84 44.82
CA ALA A 478 -15.00 -32.87 45.83
C ALA A 478 -13.89 -32.92 46.90
N GLN A 479 -12.61 -32.71 46.52
CA GLN A 479 -11.49 -32.65 47.47
C GLN A 479 -11.61 -31.48 48.46
N HIS A 480 -12.28 -30.40 48.04
CA HIS A 480 -12.51 -29.19 48.84
C HIS A 480 -13.90 -29.15 49.48
N GLY A 481 -14.63 -30.27 49.49
CA GLY A 481 -15.96 -30.33 50.08
C GLY A 481 -16.98 -29.42 49.37
N LEU A 482 -16.81 -29.21 48.06
CA LEU A 482 -17.73 -28.44 47.22
C LEU A 482 -18.61 -29.39 46.39
N PRO A 483 -19.87 -29.02 46.12
CA PRO A 483 -20.77 -29.83 45.31
C PRO A 483 -20.32 -29.85 43.84
N PRO A 484 -20.53 -30.96 43.10
CA PRO A 484 -20.17 -31.04 41.69
C PRO A 484 -21.00 -30.07 40.85
N LEU A 485 -20.37 -29.45 39.87
CA LEU A 485 -21.01 -28.60 38.87
C LEU A 485 -21.79 -29.47 37.86
N PRO A 486 -22.98 -29.02 37.40
CA PRO A 486 -23.69 -29.66 36.30
C PRO A 486 -22.98 -29.36 34.96
N ASP A 487 -23.58 -29.78 33.84
CA ASP A 487 -23.12 -29.35 32.52
C ASP A 487 -23.30 -27.82 32.36
N ILE A 488 -22.22 -27.10 32.65
CA ILE A 488 -22.17 -25.63 32.64
C ILE A 488 -22.46 -25.05 31.24
N TRP A 489 -22.33 -25.83 30.17
CA TRP A 489 -22.64 -25.37 28.81
C TRP A 489 -24.13 -25.41 28.51
N ALA A 490 -24.90 -26.22 29.25
CA ALA A 490 -26.35 -26.30 29.13
C ALA A 490 -27.09 -25.37 30.11
N LEU A 491 -26.37 -24.73 31.05
CA LEU A 491 -26.95 -23.82 32.02
C LEU A 491 -27.55 -22.59 31.33
N LYS A 492 -28.77 -22.20 31.69
CA LYS A 492 -29.52 -21.08 31.08
C LYS A 492 -29.60 -19.87 32.00
N HIS A 493 -30.01 -18.71 31.44
CA HIS A 493 -30.36 -17.55 32.27
C HIS A 493 -31.63 -17.85 33.07
N GLY A 494 -31.63 -17.50 34.36
CA GLY A 494 -32.78 -17.73 35.25
C GLY A 494 -32.91 -19.17 35.80
N GLU A 495 -32.08 -20.12 35.35
CA GLU A 495 -32.03 -21.49 35.87
C GLU A 495 -30.69 -21.74 36.58
N PRO A 496 -30.40 -21.09 37.73
CA PRO A 496 -29.15 -21.32 38.45
C PRO A 496 -29.06 -22.76 38.95
N ALA A 497 -27.86 -23.33 38.88
CA ALA A 497 -27.59 -24.65 39.41
C ALA A 497 -27.58 -24.59 40.95
N VAL A 498 -28.32 -25.49 41.59
CA VAL A 498 -28.36 -25.63 43.06
C VAL A 498 -27.69 -26.93 43.51
N ALA A 499 -27.17 -26.93 44.72
CA ALA A 499 -26.57 -28.11 45.32
C ALA A 499 -27.61 -29.25 45.48
N PRO A 500 -27.19 -30.53 45.40
CA PRO A 500 -28.09 -31.65 45.68
C PRO A 500 -28.75 -31.55 47.07
N PRO A 501 -30.00 -32.01 47.23
CA PRO A 501 -30.68 -32.02 48.52
C PRO A 501 -29.85 -32.70 49.62
N GLY A 502 -29.72 -32.04 50.77
CA GLY A 502 -28.93 -32.54 51.91
C GLY A 502 -27.45 -32.12 51.91
N PHE A 503 -26.97 -31.46 50.84
CA PHE A 503 -25.66 -30.83 50.86
C PHE A 503 -25.72 -29.53 51.66
N ILE A 504 -24.99 -29.47 52.78
CA ILE A 504 -24.88 -28.25 53.58
C ILE A 504 -23.76 -27.41 52.96
N MET A 505 -24.14 -26.32 52.29
CA MET A 505 -23.15 -25.36 51.81
C MET A 505 -22.40 -24.76 53.01
N PRO A 506 -21.09 -24.49 52.88
CA PRO A 506 -20.37 -23.70 53.87
C PRO A 506 -21.16 -22.41 54.11
N THR A 507 -21.54 -22.14 55.37
CA THR A 507 -22.27 -20.92 55.70
C THR A 507 -21.44 -19.74 55.21
N PRO A 508 -21.96 -18.87 54.32
CA PRO A 508 -21.25 -17.68 53.91
C PRO A 508 -20.83 -16.91 55.15
N ALA A 509 -19.62 -16.35 55.15
CA ALA A 509 -19.25 -15.36 56.17
C ALA A 509 -20.37 -14.31 56.20
N ALA A 510 -20.95 -14.07 57.38
CA ALA A 510 -22.12 -13.19 57.51
C ALA A 510 -21.79 -11.85 56.85
N ARG A 511 -22.64 -11.41 55.91
CA ARG A 511 -22.46 -10.17 55.16
C ARG A 511 -22.23 -9.06 56.20
N PRO A 512 -21.07 -8.37 56.21
CA PRO A 512 -20.87 -7.26 57.13
C PRO A 512 -21.99 -6.25 56.89
N ALA A 513 -22.64 -5.78 57.96
CA ALA A 513 -23.71 -4.80 57.87
C ALA A 513 -23.22 -3.64 57.00
N GLU A 514 -23.96 -3.37 55.92
CA GLU A 514 -23.59 -2.38 54.92
C GLU A 514 -23.38 -1.04 55.64
N ALA A 515 -22.13 -0.56 55.67
CA ALA A 515 -21.84 0.73 56.29
C ALA A 515 -22.65 1.78 55.51
N PRO A 516 -23.42 2.66 56.19
CA PRO A 516 -24.26 3.62 55.51
C PRO A 516 -23.41 4.42 54.51
N SER A 517 -23.81 4.37 53.24
CA SER A 517 -23.19 5.07 52.12
C SER A 517 -23.00 6.55 52.48
N ALA A 518 -21.74 7.01 52.49
CA ALA A 518 -21.36 8.34 52.96
C ALA A 518 -21.71 9.49 51.99
N GLU A 519 -22.83 9.39 51.26
CA GLU A 519 -23.17 10.31 50.17
C GLU A 519 -24.60 10.86 50.31
N SER A 520 -24.76 11.90 51.14
CA SER A 520 -25.79 12.95 50.97
C SER A 520 -25.52 14.21 51.83
N GLN A 521 -24.26 14.52 52.14
CA GLN A 521 -23.90 15.79 52.76
C GLN A 521 -22.83 16.52 51.93
N GLN A 522 -23.26 17.09 50.80
CA GLN A 522 -22.69 18.33 50.27
C GLN A 522 -23.84 19.32 50.07
N PRO A 523 -23.66 20.60 50.46
CA PRO A 523 -24.72 21.61 50.51
C PRO A 523 -25.19 22.10 49.14
#